data_AF-A0A1Q4FBX2-F1
#
_entry.id   AF-A0A1Q4FBX2-F1
#
_cell.length_a   1.000
_cell.length_b   1.000
_cell.length_c   1.000
_cell.angle_alpha   90.00
_cell.angle_beta   90.00
_cell.angle_gamma   90.00
#
_symmetry.space_group_name_H-M   'P 1'
#
loop_
_entity.id
_entity.type
_entity.pdbx_description
1 polymer ?
#
loop_
_entity_poly.entity_id
_entity_poly.type
_entity_poly.pdbx_seq_one_letter_code
_entity_poly.pdbx_strand_id
1 'polypeptide(L)'
;MAISKGAILQDRQVKELAGRAENGDSDAAFRLSRHFDAKKDFLKYRYWLLIAALGGDSIAQYNMWFLLRESHHCAEMGEALAWLESSTKLGSVMARDQLDAYRSKVKVCTPDLP
;
A
#
# COMPACT_ATOMS: atom_id res chain seq x y z
N MET A 1 22.46 -9.84 17.83
CA MET A 1 21.47 -9.53 16.76
C MET A 1 21.14 -8.04 16.84
N ALA A 2 21.68 -7.24 15.91
CA ALA A 2 21.40 -5.81 15.86
C ALA A 2 20.04 -5.61 15.19
N ILE A 3 19.00 -5.30 15.97
CA ILE A 3 17.76 -4.76 15.41
C ILE A 3 18.17 -3.41 14.81
N SER A 4 18.09 -3.30 13.50
CA SER A 4 18.52 -2.12 12.75
C SER A 4 17.82 -0.87 13.33
N LYS A 5 18.56 -0.04 14.05
CA LYS A 5 18.14 1.31 14.46
C LYS A 5 17.82 2.24 13.27
N GLY A 6 17.86 1.74 12.03
CA GLY A 6 17.58 2.48 10.79
C GLY A 6 16.15 2.40 10.26
N ALA A 7 15.22 1.67 10.90
CA ALA A 7 13.82 1.60 10.42
C ALA A 7 12.93 2.74 10.95
N ILE A 8 13.30 3.34 12.08
CA ILE A 8 12.53 4.40 12.73
C ILE A 8 13.23 5.74 12.48
N LEU A 9 12.62 6.55 11.62
CA LEU A 9 12.98 7.95 11.40
C LEU A 9 12.88 8.79 12.67
N GLN A 10 13.73 9.82 12.76
CA GLN A 10 13.63 10.88 13.76
C GLN A 10 12.57 11.92 13.36
N ASP A 11 12.03 12.68 14.33
CA ASP A 11 10.97 13.67 14.10
C ASP A 11 11.33 14.70 13.00
N ARG A 12 12.59 15.15 12.95
CA ARG A 12 13.07 16.05 11.89
C ARG A 12 12.93 15.41 10.51
N GLN A 13 13.30 14.13 10.39
CA GLN A 13 13.21 13.38 9.12
C GLN A 13 11.75 13.11 8.75
N VAL A 14 10.90 12.80 9.73
CA VAL A 14 9.46 12.64 9.50
C VAL A 14 8.86 13.92 8.94
N LYS A 15 9.18 15.08 9.53
CA LYS A 15 8.70 16.39 9.06
C LYS A 15 9.19 16.72 7.65
N GLU A 16 10.46 16.46 7.37
CA GLU A 16 11.07 16.69 6.05
C GLU A 16 10.43 15.81 4.97
N LEU A 17 10.27 14.52 5.26
CA LEU A 17 9.63 13.59 4.32
C LEU A 17 8.14 13.89 4.16
N ALA A 18 7.44 14.34 5.21
CA ALA A 18 6.04 14.71 5.13
C ALA A 18 5.84 15.88 4.14
N GLY A 19 6.67 16.93 4.26
CA GLY A 19 6.62 18.04 3.31
C GLY A 19 6.92 17.61 1.87
N ARG A 20 7.87 16.69 1.65
CA ARG A 20 8.14 16.15 0.30
C ARG A 20 6.96 15.34 -0.23
N ALA A 21 6.40 14.46 0.60
CA ALA A 21 5.26 13.61 0.25
C ALA A 21 4.01 14.45 -0.10
N GLU A 22 3.73 15.50 0.67
CA GLU A 22 2.66 16.46 0.41
C GLU A 22 2.86 17.22 -0.91
N ASN A 23 4.10 17.34 -1.40
CA ASN A 23 4.45 17.91 -2.70
C ASN A 23 4.58 16.85 -3.82
N GLY A 24 4.08 15.64 -3.60
CA GLY A 24 3.98 14.60 -4.64
C GLY A 24 5.15 13.60 -4.68
N ASP A 25 6.05 13.61 -3.72
CA ASP A 25 7.15 12.64 -3.64
C ASP A 25 6.66 11.29 -3.07
N SER A 26 6.40 10.33 -3.95
CA SER A 26 5.89 9.01 -3.59
C SER A 26 6.90 8.15 -2.81
N ASP A 27 8.21 8.29 -3.05
CA ASP A 27 9.25 7.61 -2.25
C ASP A 27 9.26 8.14 -0.81
N ALA A 28 9.12 9.46 -0.64
CA ALA A 28 9.02 10.05 0.69
C ALA A 28 7.78 9.55 1.45
N ALA A 29 6.63 9.47 0.78
CA ALA A 29 5.41 8.90 1.34
C ALA A 29 5.61 7.41 1.71
N PHE A 30 6.26 6.62 0.84
CA PHE A 30 6.51 5.20 1.11
C PHE A 30 7.42 5.00 2.33
N ARG A 31 8.46 5.82 2.47
CA ARG A 31 9.34 5.81 3.67
C ARG A 31 8.59 6.15 4.94
N LEU A 32 7.68 7.11 4.90
CA LEU A 32 6.81 7.43 6.04
C LEU A 32 5.90 6.26 6.39
N SER A 33 5.31 5.59 5.39
CA SER A 33 4.48 4.40 5.64
C SER A 33 5.28 3.35 6.43
N ARG A 34 6.50 3.03 6.01
CA ARG A 34 7.38 2.07 6.70
C ARG A 34 7.75 2.50 8.12
N HIS A 35 7.96 3.80 8.33
CA HIS A 35 8.23 4.33 9.67
C HIS A 35 7.05 4.11 10.61
N PHE A 36 5.84 4.42 10.15
CA PHE A 36 4.64 4.26 10.97
C PHE A 36 4.22 2.81 11.15
N ASP A 37 4.48 1.94 10.17
CA ASP A 37 4.36 0.49 10.32
C ASP A 37 5.31 -0.03 11.43
N ALA A 38 6.58 0.37 11.41
CA ALA A 38 7.54 0.03 12.46
C ALA A 38 7.15 0.58 13.85
N LYS A 39 6.37 1.67 13.90
CA LYS A 39 5.79 2.25 15.12
C LYS A 39 4.46 1.61 15.53
N LYS A 40 3.92 0.70 14.73
CA LYS A 40 2.58 0.12 14.89
C LYS A 40 1.46 1.17 14.89
N ASP A 41 1.67 2.30 14.22
CA ASP A 41 0.66 3.32 13.99
C ASP A 41 -0.03 3.04 12.65
N PHE A 42 -1.03 2.16 12.70
CA PHE A 42 -1.71 1.66 11.50
C PHE A 42 -2.43 2.76 10.71
N LEU A 43 -2.98 3.76 11.38
CA LEU A 43 -3.69 4.87 10.73
C LEU A 43 -2.72 5.70 9.89
N LYS A 44 -1.58 6.09 10.47
CA LYS A 44 -0.56 6.83 9.71
C LYS A 44 0.12 5.97 8.66
N TYR A 45 0.36 4.69 8.93
CA TYR A 45 0.88 3.76 7.94
C TYR A 45 -0.02 3.73 6.69
N ARG A 46 -1.33 3.48 6.86
CA ARG A 46 -2.30 3.46 5.75
C ARG A 46 -2.37 4.78 5.02
N TYR A 47 -2.37 5.89 5.74
CA TYR A 47 -2.42 7.23 5.14
C TYR A 47 -1.24 7.48 4.19
N TRP A 48 0.00 7.27 4.67
CA TRP A 48 1.18 7.49 3.84
C TRP A 48 1.35 6.44 2.75
N LEU A 49 0.91 5.21 2.99
CA LEU A 49 0.88 4.16 1.97
C LEU A 49 -0.05 4.53 0.82
N LEU A 50 -1.22 5.08 1.12
CA LEU A 50 -2.17 5.54 0.11
C LEU A 50 -1.58 6.67 -0.74
N ILE A 51 -0.91 7.65 -0.11
CA ILE A 51 -0.24 8.74 -0.84
C ILE A 51 0.85 8.18 -1.77
N ALA A 52 1.66 7.25 -1.29
CA ALA A 52 2.69 6.60 -2.12
C ALA A 52 2.07 5.83 -3.30
N ALA A 53 1.00 5.07 -3.05
CA ALA A 53 0.31 4.29 -4.08
C ALA A 53 -0.35 5.18 -5.16
N LEU A 54 -0.98 6.28 -4.73
CA LEU A 54 -1.54 7.31 -5.62
C LEU A 54 -0.45 8.02 -6.44
N GLY A 55 0.73 8.22 -5.85
CA GLY A 55 1.92 8.76 -6.52
C GLY A 55 2.68 7.76 -7.39
N GLY A 56 2.13 6.58 -7.65
CA GLY A 56 2.68 5.61 -8.59
C GLY A 56 3.77 4.68 -8.04
N ASP A 57 3.95 4.58 -6.71
CA ASP A 57 4.87 3.60 -6.14
C ASP A 57 4.28 2.18 -6.26
N SER A 58 4.93 1.32 -7.06
CA SER A 58 4.42 -0.02 -7.36
C SER A 58 4.42 -0.94 -6.14
N ILE A 59 5.33 -0.74 -5.19
CA ILE A 59 5.39 -1.52 -3.94
C ILE A 59 4.25 -1.07 -3.01
N ALA A 60 3.99 0.23 -2.92
CA ALA A 60 2.88 0.77 -2.15
C ALA A 60 1.52 0.29 -2.70
N GLN A 61 1.35 0.23 -4.03
CA GLN A 61 0.16 -0.33 -4.66
C GLN A 61 -0.01 -1.82 -4.33
N TYR A 62 1.07 -2.61 -4.37
CA TYR A 62 1.02 -4.01 -3.93
C TYR A 62 0.63 -4.13 -2.45
N ASN A 63 1.17 -3.27 -1.59
CA ASN A 63 0.84 -3.25 -0.17
C ASN A 63 -0.62 -2.82 0.06
N MET A 64 -1.17 -1.89 -0.73
CA MET A 64 -2.59 -1.54 -0.66
C MET A 64 -3.49 -2.73 -0.99
N TRP A 65 -3.16 -3.49 -2.05
CA TRP A 65 -3.82 -4.78 -2.29
C TRP A 65 -3.69 -5.71 -1.09
N PHE A 66 -2.49 -5.84 -0.51
CA PHE A 66 -2.26 -6.73 0.63
C PHE A 66 -3.14 -6.40 1.83
N LEU A 67 -3.40 -5.11 2.10
CA LEU A 67 -4.29 -4.68 3.19
C LEU A 67 -5.76 -5.00 2.95
N LEU A 68 -6.17 -5.10 1.69
CA LEU A 68 -7.56 -5.31 1.29
C LEU A 68 -7.84 -6.76 0.85
N ARG A 69 -6.81 -7.59 0.63
CA ARG A 69 -6.94 -8.91 -0.02
C ARG A 69 -7.86 -9.89 0.70
N GLU A 70 -8.03 -9.73 2.01
CA GLU A 70 -8.88 -10.58 2.84
C GLU A 70 -10.31 -10.05 2.97
N SER A 71 -10.65 -8.94 2.31
CA SER A 71 -12.03 -8.42 2.35
C SER A 71 -13.03 -9.43 1.79
N HIS A 72 -14.22 -9.40 2.38
CA HIS A 72 -15.41 -10.12 1.94
C HIS A 72 -16.42 -9.20 1.22
N HIS A 73 -16.17 -7.90 1.20
CA HIS A 73 -17.05 -6.93 0.53
C HIS A 73 -16.58 -6.74 -0.92
N CYS A 74 -17.49 -6.95 -1.89
CA CYS A 74 -17.12 -6.91 -3.31
C CYS A 74 -16.54 -5.55 -3.76
N ALA A 75 -16.96 -4.44 -3.14
CA ALA A 75 -16.40 -3.13 -3.43
C ALA A 75 -14.91 -3.03 -3.07
N GLU A 76 -14.55 -3.43 -1.85
CA GLU A 76 -13.14 -3.43 -1.39
C GLU A 76 -12.31 -4.47 -2.15
N MET A 77 -12.90 -5.62 -2.49
CA MET A 77 -12.24 -6.61 -3.33
C MET A 77 -11.92 -6.04 -4.73
N GLY A 78 -12.84 -5.28 -5.31
CA GLY A 78 -12.63 -4.56 -6.57
C GLY A 78 -11.53 -3.51 -6.47
N GLU A 79 -11.51 -2.73 -5.39
CA GLU A 79 -10.43 -1.76 -5.10
C GLU A 79 -9.06 -2.47 -5.01
N ALA A 80 -8.99 -3.55 -4.24
CA ALA A 80 -7.76 -4.33 -4.09
C ALA A 80 -7.25 -4.84 -5.45
N LEU A 81 -8.15 -5.33 -6.31
CA LEU A 81 -7.78 -5.79 -7.65
C LEU A 81 -7.23 -4.64 -8.51
N ALA A 82 -7.81 -3.45 -8.44
CA ALA A 82 -7.30 -2.28 -9.15
C ALA A 82 -5.88 -1.92 -8.72
N TRP A 83 -5.58 -1.96 -7.41
CA TRP A 83 -4.23 -1.75 -6.90
C TRP A 83 -3.24 -2.82 -7.39
N LEU A 84 -3.65 -4.07 -7.41
CA LEU A 84 -2.83 -5.19 -7.87
C LEU A 84 -2.53 -5.12 -9.38
N GLU A 85 -3.54 -4.75 -10.18
CA GLU A 85 -3.38 -4.51 -11.62
C GLU A 85 -2.45 -3.34 -11.91
N SER A 86 -2.61 -2.23 -11.19
CA SER A 86 -1.74 -1.06 -11.33
C SER A 86 -0.28 -1.40 -10.99
N SER A 87 -0.06 -2.10 -9.88
CA SER A 87 1.28 -2.53 -9.46
C SER A 87 1.94 -3.44 -10.51
N THR A 88 1.15 -4.36 -11.10
CA THR A 88 1.61 -5.24 -12.20
C THR A 88 2.02 -4.45 -13.45
N LYS A 89 1.24 -3.44 -13.85
CA LYS A 89 1.55 -2.57 -15.00
C LYS A 89 2.87 -1.82 -14.82
N LEU A 90 3.22 -1.49 -13.57
CA LEU A 90 4.48 -0.85 -13.20
C LEU A 90 5.64 -1.84 -12.97
N GLY A 91 5.46 -3.12 -13.29
CA GLY A 91 6.53 -4.12 -13.28
C GLY A 91 6.72 -4.88 -11.96
N SER A 92 5.80 -4.77 -11.01
CA SER A 92 5.88 -5.54 -9.76
C SER A 92 5.66 -7.04 -10.01
N VAL A 93 6.72 -7.83 -9.86
CA VAL A 93 6.67 -9.30 -9.93
C VAL A 93 5.78 -9.88 -8.83
N MET A 94 5.86 -9.35 -7.60
CA MET A 94 5.03 -9.76 -6.47
C MET A 94 3.54 -9.58 -6.78
N ALA A 95 3.17 -8.46 -7.43
CA ALA A 95 1.79 -8.22 -7.83
C ALA A 95 1.35 -9.17 -8.95
N ARG A 96 2.20 -9.34 -9.97
CA ARG A 96 1.94 -10.23 -11.11
C ARG A 96 1.66 -11.67 -10.65
N ASP A 97 2.44 -12.17 -9.69
CA ASP A 97 2.31 -13.54 -9.19
C ASP A 97 1.00 -13.79 -8.40
N GLN A 98 0.32 -12.72 -7.93
CA GLN A 98 -0.95 -12.81 -7.22
C GLN A 98 -2.17 -12.52 -8.11
N LEU A 99 -1.96 -11.91 -9.29
CA LEU A 99 -3.02 -11.29 -10.08
C LEU A 99 -4.10 -12.28 -10.53
N ASP A 100 -3.73 -13.42 -11.11
CA ASP A 100 -4.69 -14.36 -11.68
C ASP A 100 -5.56 -15.03 -10.61
N ALA A 101 -4.95 -15.39 -9.48
CA ALA A 101 -5.66 -15.96 -8.34
C ALA A 101 -6.65 -14.95 -7.75
N TYR A 102 -6.22 -13.69 -7.57
CA TYR A 102 -7.08 -12.66 -7.00
C TYR A 102 -8.20 -12.24 -7.96
N ARG A 103 -7.91 -12.12 -9.26
CA ARG A 103 -8.93 -11.83 -10.29
C ARG A 103 -10.04 -12.87 -10.29
N SER A 104 -9.67 -14.15 -10.15
CA SER A 104 -10.63 -15.26 -10.02
C SER A 104 -11.51 -15.13 -8.77
N LYS A 105 -10.91 -14.74 -7.63
CA LYS A 105 -11.64 -14.46 -6.37
C LYS A 105 -12.67 -13.33 -6.53
N VAL A 106 -12.31 -12.23 -7.19
CA VAL A 106 -13.21 -11.10 -7.42
C VAL A 106 -14.37 -11.45 -8.35
N LYS A 107 -14.12 -12.26 -9.39
CA LYS A 107 -15.14 -12.65 -10.37
C LYS A 107 -16.33 -13.40 -9.77
N VAL A 108 -16.11 -14.17 -8.71
CA VAL A 108 -17.16 -14.94 -8.02
C VAL A 108 -17.81 -14.17 -6.87
N CYS A 109 -17.42 -12.91 -6.65
CA CYS A 109 -18.01 -12.10 -5.60
C CYS A 109 -19.44 -11.68 -5.99
N THR A 110 -20.40 -12.03 -5.15
CA THR A 110 -21.78 -11.58 -5.24
C THR A 110 -21.97 -10.39 -4.31
N PRO A 111 -22.24 -9.17 -4.81
CA PRO A 111 -22.51 -8.02 -3.94
C PRO A 111 -23.67 -8.35 -3.02
N ASP A 112 -23.56 -7.98 -1.75
CA ASP A 112 -24.68 -8.07 -0.81
C ASP A 112 -25.86 -7.29 -1.41
N LEU A 113 -26.99 -7.97 -1.60
CA LEU A 113 -28.23 -7.32 -2.03
C LEU A 113 -28.65 -6.33 -0.92
N PRO A 114 -29.06 -5.10 -1.27
CA PRO A 114 -29.54 -4.11 -0.31
C PRO A 114 -30.81 -4.54 0.43
#